data_AF-A0A7W2K061-F1
#
_entry.id   AF-A0A7W2K061-F1
#
_cell.length_a   1.000
_cell.length_b   1.000
_cell.length_c   1.000
_cell.angle_alpha   90.00
_cell.angle_beta   90.00
_cell.angle_gamma   90.00
#
_symmetry.space_group_name_H-M   'P 1'
#
loop_
_entity.id
_entity.type
_entity.pdbx_description
1 polymer ?
#
loop_
_entity_poly.entity_id
_entity_poly.type
_entity_poly.pdbx_seq_one_letter_code
_entity_poly.pdbx_strand_id
1 'polypeptide(L)'
;MDERKLAELAGFKQAARGQIALEIGQRNNHLAQWLAIEEIDERAITAYEHWHPQRYDFGWERVLKWKTRRAHANALDIALWHHHQLAGLCWASPQGSKEKIMVLYLQRNPDDRLLTKGHVAPLCLSGVRFYASMLGLKWVVVRDPLPQARAAYERDGFIQIKGIGLAYNLAADYAAFTREDASHDGNTQ
;
A
#
# COMPACT_ATOMS: atom_id res chain seq x y z
N MET A 1 6.25 -15.19 -18.29
CA MET A 1 5.05 -14.40 -17.99
C MET A 1 4.57 -13.76 -19.27
N ASP A 2 3.50 -14.29 -19.86
CA ASP A 2 2.94 -13.77 -21.11
C ASP A 2 2.30 -12.38 -20.93
N GLU A 3 1.90 -11.77 -22.05
CA GLU A 3 1.27 -10.44 -22.09
C GLU A 3 -0.08 -10.41 -21.37
N ARG A 4 -0.84 -11.51 -21.41
CA ARG A 4 -2.12 -11.63 -20.71
C ARG A 4 -1.93 -11.48 -19.20
N LYS A 5 -0.91 -12.14 -18.64
CA LYS A 5 -0.58 -12.03 -17.22
C LYS A 5 -0.07 -10.64 -16.86
N LEU A 6 0.67 -9.97 -17.75
CA LEU A 6 1.07 -8.57 -17.55
C LEU A 6 -0.13 -7.62 -17.51
N ALA A 7 -1.09 -7.79 -18.41
CA ALA A 7 -2.32 -7.00 -18.43
C ALA A 7 -3.18 -7.23 -17.18
N GLU A 8 -3.30 -8.49 -16.73
CA GLU A 8 -3.98 -8.81 -15.47
C GLU A 8 -3.31 -8.13 -14.27
N LEU A 9 -1.98 -8.20 -14.17
CA LEU A 9 -1.24 -7.52 -13.11
C LEU A 9 -1.43 -6.01 -13.14
N ALA A 10 -1.48 -5.39 -14.33
CA ALA A 10 -1.77 -3.96 -14.46
C ALA A 10 -3.18 -3.63 -13.94
N GLY A 11 -4.18 -4.45 -14.29
CA GLY A 11 -5.54 -4.34 -13.77
C GLY A 11 -5.61 -4.45 -12.25
N PHE A 12 -4.90 -5.41 -11.65
CA PHE A 12 -4.84 -5.54 -10.18
C PHE A 12 -4.18 -4.34 -9.51
N LYS A 13 -3.11 -3.78 -10.09
CA LYS A 13 -2.47 -2.56 -9.55
C LYS A 13 -3.43 -1.37 -9.61
N GLN A 14 -4.14 -1.21 -10.73
CA GLN A 14 -5.14 -0.15 -10.88
C GLN A 14 -6.29 -0.31 -9.88
N ALA A 15 -6.82 -1.52 -9.74
CA ALA A 15 -7.89 -1.84 -8.78
C ALA A 15 -7.44 -1.57 -7.33
N ALA A 16 -6.22 -1.94 -6.97
CA ALA A 16 -5.67 -1.68 -5.63
C ALA A 16 -5.59 -0.18 -5.31
N ARG A 17 -5.18 0.66 -6.28
CA ARG A 17 -5.17 2.12 -6.12
C ARG A 17 -6.58 2.70 -6.05
N GLY A 18 -7.50 2.22 -6.88
CA GLY A 18 -8.91 2.62 -6.85
C GLY A 18 -9.58 2.30 -5.52
N GLN A 19 -9.24 1.16 -4.92
CA GLN A 19 -9.77 0.78 -3.62
C GLN A 19 -9.33 1.70 -2.48
N ILE A 20 -8.10 2.23 -2.53
CA ILE A 20 -7.65 3.25 -1.57
C ILE A 20 -8.56 4.49 -1.65
N ALA A 21 -8.90 4.93 -2.86
CA ALA A 21 -9.79 6.08 -3.09
C ALA A 21 -11.19 5.84 -2.51
N LEU A 22 -11.74 4.64 -2.69
CA LEU A 22 -13.03 4.26 -2.11
C LEU A 22 -12.99 4.25 -0.58
N GLU A 23 -11.97 3.63 0.02
CA GLU A 23 -11.84 3.52 1.47
C GLU A 23 -11.70 4.89 2.14
N ILE A 24 -10.88 5.79 1.57
CA ILE A 24 -10.74 7.14 2.13
C ILE A 24 -12.02 7.97 1.92
N GLY A 25 -12.74 7.78 0.82
CA GLY A 25 -14.04 8.42 0.58
C GLY A 25 -15.06 8.09 1.68
N GLN A 26 -15.08 6.85 2.15
CA GLN A 26 -15.97 6.39 3.22
C GLN A 26 -15.57 6.92 4.61
N ARG A 27 -14.26 7.01 4.87
CA ARG A 27 -13.74 7.37 6.21
C ARG A 27 -13.52 8.86 6.42
N ASN A 28 -13.14 9.57 5.37
CA ASN A 28 -12.81 11.00 5.40
C ASN A 28 -13.04 11.60 4.01
N ASN A 29 -14.31 11.80 3.67
CA ASN A 29 -14.73 12.34 2.37
C ASN A 29 -14.07 13.69 2.03
N HIS A 30 -13.80 14.53 3.04
CA HIS A 30 -13.12 15.81 2.83
C HIS A 30 -11.66 15.63 2.38
N LEU A 31 -10.90 14.71 3.00
CA LEU A 31 -9.54 14.40 2.55
C LEU A 31 -9.57 13.71 1.18
N ALA A 32 -10.53 12.81 0.96
CA ALA A 32 -10.68 12.04 -0.27
C ALA A 32 -10.85 12.92 -1.52
N GLN A 33 -11.61 14.02 -1.40
CA GLN A 33 -11.89 14.95 -2.50
C GLN A 33 -10.61 15.51 -3.14
N TRP A 34 -9.53 15.61 -2.37
CA TRP A 34 -8.28 16.24 -2.81
C TRP A 34 -7.12 15.25 -2.91
N LEU A 35 -7.40 13.95 -2.69
CA LEU A 35 -6.39 12.91 -2.74
C LEU A 35 -6.37 12.27 -4.14
N ALA A 36 -5.20 12.22 -4.77
CA ALA A 36 -4.98 11.39 -5.97
C ALA A 36 -4.04 10.22 -5.63
N ILE A 37 -4.44 9.01 -6.04
CA ILE A 37 -3.71 7.77 -5.82
C ILE A 37 -3.22 7.27 -7.17
N GLU A 38 -1.94 7.44 -7.42
CA GLU A 38 -1.34 7.24 -8.72
C GLU A 38 -0.17 6.25 -8.67
N GLU A 39 0.43 5.98 -9.81
CA GLU A 39 1.69 5.27 -9.89
C GLU A 39 2.88 6.19 -9.60
N ILE A 40 4.02 5.61 -9.25
CA ILE A 40 5.28 6.34 -9.13
C ILE A 40 5.83 6.56 -10.54
N ASP A 41 5.74 7.80 -11.01
CA ASP A 41 6.23 8.29 -12.29
C ASP A 41 7.36 9.32 -12.09
N GLU A 42 7.86 9.91 -13.18
CA GLU A 42 8.90 10.96 -13.12
C GLU A 42 8.44 12.19 -12.33
N ARG A 43 7.15 12.54 -12.41
CA ARG A 43 6.57 13.66 -11.64
C ARG A 43 6.66 13.41 -10.14
N ALA A 44 6.36 12.18 -9.70
CA ALA A 44 6.48 11.78 -8.31
C ALA A 44 7.93 11.81 -7.82
N ILE A 45 8.89 11.37 -8.64
CA ILE A 45 10.32 11.43 -8.28
C ILE A 45 10.79 12.89 -8.17
N THR A 46 10.48 13.74 -9.15
CA THR A 46 10.80 15.18 -9.10
C THR A 46 10.19 15.84 -7.87
N ALA A 47 8.94 15.52 -7.50
CA ALA A 47 8.31 16.07 -6.30
C ALA A 47 8.97 15.57 -5.00
N TYR A 48 9.43 14.32 -4.96
CA TYR A 48 10.18 13.76 -3.84
C TYR A 48 11.53 14.46 -3.63
N GLU A 49 12.24 14.83 -4.70
CA GLU A 49 13.53 15.53 -4.61
C GLU A 49 13.43 16.85 -3.82
N HIS A 50 12.25 17.47 -3.79
CA HIS A 50 11.97 18.70 -3.04
C HIS A 50 11.58 18.47 -1.57
N TRP A 51 11.49 17.22 -1.11
CA TRP A 51 11.20 16.92 0.30
C TRP A 51 12.38 17.33 1.17
N HIS A 52 12.16 18.20 2.16
CA HIS A 52 13.18 18.59 3.13
C HIS A 52 12.64 18.62 4.57
N PRO A 53 13.42 18.20 5.57
CA PRO A 53 14.71 17.50 5.45
C PRO A 53 14.53 16.02 5.05
N GLN A 54 15.37 15.51 4.14
CA GLN A 54 15.44 14.07 3.84
C GLN A 54 16.26 13.36 4.92
N ARG A 55 15.60 12.98 6.01
CA ARG A 55 16.28 12.27 7.11
C ARG A 55 16.75 10.86 6.73
N TYR A 56 16.13 10.28 5.71
CA TYR A 56 16.42 8.94 5.19
C TYR A 56 16.33 8.98 3.68
N ASP A 57 17.37 8.48 3.01
CA ASP A 57 17.39 8.30 1.56
C ASP A 57 16.97 6.86 1.21
N PHE A 58 15.81 6.73 0.56
CA PHE A 58 15.26 5.46 0.11
C PHE A 58 15.69 5.11 -1.32
N GLY A 59 16.33 6.04 -2.05
CA GLY A 59 16.70 5.86 -3.45
C GLY A 59 15.48 5.68 -4.37
N TRP A 60 14.45 6.52 -4.21
CA TRP A 60 13.18 6.41 -4.97
C TRP A 60 13.37 6.51 -6.48
N GLU A 61 14.39 7.22 -6.96
CA GLU A 61 14.76 7.32 -8.37
C GLU A 61 15.03 5.95 -9.02
N ARG A 62 15.45 4.96 -8.23
CA ARG A 62 15.70 3.59 -8.71
C ARG A 62 14.42 2.85 -9.03
N VAL A 63 13.28 3.23 -8.43
CA VAL A 63 11.98 2.56 -8.64
C VAL A 63 11.55 2.65 -10.10
N LEU A 64 11.79 3.78 -10.77
CA LEU A 64 11.47 3.93 -12.21
C LEU A 64 12.19 2.87 -13.06
N LYS A 65 13.48 2.62 -12.76
CA LYS A 65 14.28 1.58 -13.43
C LYS A 65 13.86 0.16 -13.03
N TRP A 66 13.30 -0.04 -11.84
CA TRP A 66 12.83 -1.34 -11.39
C TRP A 66 11.49 -1.72 -12.00
N LYS A 67 10.53 -0.77 -12.07
CA LYS A 67 9.19 -0.96 -12.62
C LYS A 67 9.19 -1.53 -14.04
N THR A 68 10.17 -1.13 -14.86
CA THR A 68 10.29 -1.60 -16.26
C THR A 68 10.84 -3.02 -16.37
N ARG A 69 11.46 -3.56 -15.31
CA ARG A 69 12.03 -4.91 -15.33
C ARG A 69 10.93 -5.93 -15.05
N ARG A 70 10.88 -6.96 -15.89
CA ARG A 70 9.93 -8.07 -15.77
C ARG A 70 9.98 -8.79 -14.41
N ALA A 71 11.14 -8.80 -13.75
CA ALA A 71 11.31 -9.34 -12.40
C ALA A 71 10.50 -8.60 -11.31
N HIS A 72 10.10 -7.35 -11.58
CA HIS A 72 9.29 -6.51 -10.68
C HIS A 72 7.88 -6.27 -11.23
N ALA A 73 7.44 -7.02 -12.23
CA ALA A 73 6.13 -6.81 -12.83
C ALA A 73 4.97 -7.06 -11.84
N ASN A 74 5.19 -7.88 -10.81
CA ASN A 74 4.25 -8.12 -9.71
C ASN A 74 4.44 -7.16 -8.52
N ALA A 75 5.29 -6.14 -8.64
CA ALA A 75 5.43 -5.11 -7.61
C ALA A 75 4.31 -4.07 -7.76
N LEU A 76 3.82 -3.58 -6.62
CA LEU A 76 2.90 -2.47 -6.54
C LEU A 76 3.67 -1.21 -6.14
N ASP A 77 3.42 -0.14 -6.86
CA ASP A 77 3.89 1.19 -6.57
C ASP A 77 2.71 2.14 -6.37
N ILE A 78 2.81 3.02 -5.40
CA ILE A 78 1.77 4.00 -5.08
C ILE A 78 2.44 5.35 -4.85
N ALA A 79 1.97 6.37 -5.56
CA ALA A 79 2.20 7.77 -5.25
C ALA A 79 0.89 8.37 -4.71
N LEU A 80 0.94 8.91 -3.50
CA LEU A 80 -0.17 9.63 -2.89
C LEU A 80 0.06 11.13 -3.06
N TRP A 81 -0.90 11.82 -3.64
CA TRP A 81 -0.91 13.26 -3.83
C TRP A 81 -2.06 13.88 -3.07
N HIS A 82 -1.83 15.07 -2.50
CA HIS A 82 -2.86 15.94 -1.97
C HIS A 82 -2.82 17.27 -2.72
N HIS A 83 -3.87 17.58 -3.47
CA HIS A 83 -3.83 18.57 -4.55
C HIS A 83 -2.66 18.31 -5.50
N HIS A 84 -1.66 19.20 -5.53
CA HIS A 84 -0.46 19.10 -6.37
C HIS A 84 0.79 18.71 -5.58
N GLN A 85 0.64 18.44 -4.28
CA GLN A 85 1.75 18.12 -3.40
C GLN A 85 1.85 16.62 -3.17
N LEU A 86 3.02 16.04 -3.46
CA LEU A 86 3.28 14.65 -3.17
C LEU A 86 3.29 14.44 -1.66
N ALA A 87 2.35 13.64 -1.19
CA ALA A 87 2.13 13.32 0.22
C ALA A 87 2.87 12.06 0.66
N GLY A 88 3.06 11.09 -0.24
CA GLY A 88 3.68 9.82 0.13
C GLY A 88 4.02 8.92 -1.06
N LEU A 89 4.94 8.00 -0.84
CA LEU A 89 5.39 6.98 -1.78
C LEU A 89 5.40 5.61 -1.10
N CYS A 90 5.01 4.58 -1.84
CA CYS A 90 5.07 3.19 -1.40
C CYS A 90 5.52 2.26 -2.53
N TRP A 91 6.43 1.34 -2.23
CA TRP A 91 6.88 0.27 -3.10
C TRP A 91 6.80 -1.07 -2.36
N ALA A 92 5.98 -1.98 -2.89
CA ALA A 92 5.76 -3.30 -2.34
C ALA A 92 6.00 -4.37 -3.41
N SER A 93 6.65 -5.46 -3.05
CA SER A 93 6.94 -6.55 -3.99
C SER A 93 6.86 -7.91 -3.32
N PRO A 94 6.29 -8.94 -3.97
CA PRO A 94 6.37 -10.31 -3.50
C PRO A 94 7.81 -10.86 -3.45
N GLN A 95 8.75 -10.25 -4.19
CA GLN A 95 10.12 -10.74 -4.35
C GLN A 95 10.20 -12.25 -4.67
N GLY A 96 9.28 -12.74 -5.51
CA GLY A 96 9.18 -14.15 -5.87
C GLY A 96 8.46 -15.05 -4.86
N SER A 97 8.03 -14.53 -3.71
CA SER A 97 7.22 -15.28 -2.76
C SER A 97 5.84 -15.61 -3.30
N LYS A 98 5.35 -16.79 -2.96
CA LYS A 98 3.96 -17.24 -3.19
C LYS A 98 3.04 -17.00 -1.99
N GLU A 99 3.57 -16.50 -0.88
CA GLU A 99 2.82 -16.37 0.37
C GLU A 99 2.75 -14.94 0.91
N LYS A 100 3.72 -14.09 0.57
CA LYS A 100 3.79 -12.73 1.13
C LYS A 100 4.14 -11.67 0.10
N ILE A 101 3.62 -10.47 0.32
CA ILE A 101 4.15 -9.24 -0.26
C ILE A 101 4.96 -8.50 0.79
N MET A 102 6.12 -7.95 0.40
CA MET A 102 6.95 -7.12 1.28
C MET A 102 6.79 -5.66 0.91
N VAL A 103 6.40 -4.82 1.86
CA VAL A 103 6.51 -3.37 1.79
C VAL A 103 7.98 -3.06 2.00
N LEU A 104 8.66 -2.73 0.89
CA LEU A 104 10.09 -2.48 0.89
C LEU A 104 10.35 -1.02 1.25
N TYR A 105 9.64 -0.09 0.60
CA TYR A 105 9.74 1.33 0.86
C TYR A 105 8.36 1.91 1.15
N LEU A 106 8.26 2.71 2.20
CA LEU A 106 7.09 3.50 2.55
C LEU A 106 7.56 4.78 3.22
N GLN A 107 7.28 5.91 2.56
CA GLN A 107 7.73 7.21 3.04
C GLN A 107 6.63 8.24 2.85
N ARG A 108 6.42 9.08 3.87
CA ARG A 108 5.58 10.27 3.77
C ARG A 108 6.42 11.51 3.52
N ASN A 109 5.80 12.54 2.98
CA ASN A 109 6.34 13.89 2.98
C ASN A 109 6.65 14.31 4.44
N PRO A 110 7.87 14.81 4.72
CA PRO A 110 8.27 15.20 6.07
C PRO A 110 7.53 16.44 6.60
N ASP A 111 6.85 17.21 5.75
CA ASP A 111 6.07 18.37 6.19
C ASP A 111 4.89 17.95 7.07
N ASP A 112 4.99 18.29 8.35
CA ASP A 112 4.00 17.96 9.38
C ASP A 112 2.74 18.82 9.33
N ARG A 113 2.68 19.83 8.45
CA ARG A 113 1.51 20.69 8.22
C ARG A 113 0.50 20.08 7.25
N LEU A 114 0.88 19.03 6.53
CA LEU A 114 0.01 18.39 5.55
C LEU A 114 -1.13 17.64 6.22
N LEU A 115 -2.34 17.81 5.68
CA LEU A 115 -3.54 17.08 6.13
C LEU A 115 -3.43 15.56 5.96
N THR A 116 -2.52 15.10 5.09
CA THR A 116 -2.23 13.68 4.89
C THR A 116 -1.34 13.07 5.98
N LYS A 117 -0.84 13.87 6.93
CA LYS A 117 -0.09 13.37 8.09
C LYS A 117 -0.93 12.34 8.85
N GLY A 118 -0.33 11.19 9.11
CA GLY A 118 -1.00 10.07 9.77
C GLY A 118 -1.85 9.20 8.84
N HIS A 119 -2.15 9.64 7.62
CA HIS A 119 -2.95 8.88 6.64
C HIS A 119 -2.11 8.15 5.60
N VAL A 120 -0.90 8.63 5.27
CA VAL A 120 -0.06 8.04 4.21
C VAL A 120 0.20 6.54 4.41
N ALA A 121 0.66 6.14 5.59
CA ALA A 121 0.98 4.73 5.83
C ALA A 121 -0.27 3.83 5.81
N PRO A 122 -1.35 4.13 6.55
CA PRO A 122 -2.59 3.35 6.47
C PRO A 122 -3.14 3.21 5.05
N LEU A 123 -3.14 4.30 4.26
CA LEU A 123 -3.66 4.28 2.88
C LEU A 123 -2.80 3.42 1.95
N CYS A 124 -1.48 3.58 2.00
CA CYS A 124 -0.58 2.72 1.21
C CYS A 124 -0.70 1.25 1.61
N LEU A 125 -0.79 0.95 2.91
CA LEU A 125 -0.92 -0.41 3.42
C LEU A 125 -2.27 -1.03 3.06
N SER A 126 -3.34 -0.25 3.01
CA SER A 126 -4.62 -0.71 2.47
C SER A 126 -4.46 -1.16 1.01
N GLY A 127 -3.89 -0.32 0.13
CA GLY A 127 -3.67 -0.70 -1.26
C GLY A 127 -2.81 -1.95 -1.41
N VAL A 128 -1.76 -2.08 -0.58
CA VAL A 128 -0.93 -3.29 -0.54
C VAL A 128 -1.71 -4.51 -0.09
N ARG A 129 -2.58 -4.40 0.92
CA ARG A 129 -3.45 -5.48 1.39
C ARG A 129 -4.40 -5.95 0.29
N PHE A 130 -5.10 -5.03 -0.37
CA PHE A 130 -5.99 -5.36 -1.48
C PHE A 130 -5.26 -6.01 -2.66
N TYR A 131 -4.09 -5.47 -3.03
CA TYR A 131 -3.27 -6.06 -4.09
C TYR A 131 -2.79 -7.46 -3.73
N ALA A 132 -2.32 -7.66 -2.50
CA ALA A 132 -1.88 -8.96 -2.02
C ALA A 132 -3.01 -9.99 -2.04
N SER A 133 -4.23 -9.60 -1.64
CA SER A 133 -5.43 -10.44 -1.73
C SER A 133 -5.75 -10.84 -3.17
N MET A 134 -5.70 -9.91 -4.13
CA MET A 134 -5.90 -10.23 -5.55
C MET A 134 -4.82 -11.16 -6.12
N LEU A 135 -3.60 -11.08 -5.59
CA LEU A 135 -2.51 -12.01 -5.92
C LEU A 135 -2.62 -13.37 -5.22
N GLY A 136 -3.59 -13.57 -4.32
CA GLY A 136 -3.73 -14.79 -3.53
C GLY A 136 -2.66 -14.98 -2.46
N LEU A 137 -2.04 -13.89 -2.00
CA LEU A 137 -1.03 -13.90 -0.95
C LEU A 137 -1.71 -13.90 0.43
N LYS A 138 -1.01 -14.43 1.44
CA LYS A 138 -1.52 -14.56 2.81
C LYS A 138 -1.07 -13.43 3.72
N TRP A 139 0.10 -12.85 3.43
CA TRP A 139 0.75 -11.90 4.33
C TRP A 139 1.17 -10.61 3.63
N VAL A 140 0.97 -9.49 4.32
CA VAL A 140 1.70 -8.24 4.05
C VAL A 140 2.78 -8.11 5.11
N VAL A 141 4.03 -7.88 4.71
CA VAL A 141 5.17 -7.78 5.63
C VAL A 141 5.86 -6.44 5.44
N VAL A 142 6.11 -5.71 6.53
CA VAL A 142 6.96 -4.52 6.48
C VAL A 142 8.41 -4.94 6.66
N ARG A 143 9.24 -4.67 5.65
CA ARG A 143 10.66 -5.00 5.69
C ARG A 143 11.42 -3.91 6.44
N ASP A 144 12.21 -4.32 7.43
CA ASP A 144 13.15 -3.47 8.17
C ASP A 144 12.55 -2.10 8.58
N PRO A 145 11.39 -2.08 9.28
CA PRO A 145 10.72 -0.83 9.63
C PRO A 145 11.62 0.03 10.52
N LEU A 146 11.64 1.34 10.24
CA LEU A 146 12.26 2.31 11.14
C LEU A 146 11.67 2.15 12.55
N PRO A 147 12.49 2.16 13.62
CA PRO A 147 12.01 1.94 14.99
C PRO A 147 10.83 2.84 15.37
N GLN A 148 10.88 4.11 14.97
CA GLN A 148 9.83 5.09 15.24
C GLN A 148 8.52 4.84 14.47
N ALA A 149 8.56 4.06 13.39
CA ALA A 149 7.38 3.73 12.58
C ALA A 149 6.67 2.46 13.05
N ARG A 150 7.35 1.62 13.84
CA ARG A 150 6.82 0.32 14.31
C ARG A 150 5.47 0.46 15.01
N ALA A 151 5.35 1.41 15.94
CA ALA A 151 4.10 1.65 16.67
C ALA A 151 2.93 2.12 15.76
N ALA A 152 3.22 2.68 14.58
CA ALA A 152 2.18 3.01 13.61
C ALA A 152 1.67 1.76 12.90
N TYR A 153 2.56 0.84 12.53
CA TYR A 153 2.18 -0.44 11.92
C TYR A 153 1.42 -1.34 12.88
N GLU A 154 1.83 -1.39 14.15
CA GLU A 154 1.14 -2.18 15.18
C GLU A 154 -0.30 -1.68 15.41
N ARG A 155 -0.53 -0.37 15.38
CA ARG A 155 -1.88 0.22 15.40
C ARG A 155 -2.70 -0.08 14.15
N ASP A 156 -2.05 -0.36 13.03
CA ASP A 156 -2.69 -0.78 11.76
C ASP A 156 -2.86 -2.32 11.66
N GLY A 157 -2.68 -3.04 12.78
CA GLY A 157 -2.93 -4.48 12.89
C GLY A 157 -1.73 -5.38 12.56
N PHE A 158 -0.53 -4.82 12.34
CA PHE A 158 0.67 -5.62 12.13
C PHE A 158 1.20 -6.17 13.45
N ILE A 159 1.64 -7.43 13.44
CA ILE A 159 2.23 -8.09 14.61
C ILE A 159 3.55 -8.76 14.24
N GLN A 160 4.47 -8.87 15.20
CA GLN A 160 5.73 -9.56 14.99
C GLN A 160 5.49 -11.08 14.96
N ILE A 161 5.65 -11.69 13.78
CA ILE A 161 5.54 -13.14 13.59
C ILE A 161 6.92 -13.75 13.45
N LYS A 162 7.22 -14.77 14.25
CA LYS A 162 8.49 -15.51 14.22
C LYS A 162 8.70 -16.11 12.82
N GLY A 163 9.85 -15.83 12.21
CA GLY A 163 10.21 -16.33 10.87
C GLY A 163 9.57 -15.59 9.69
N ILE A 164 8.60 -14.69 9.92
CA ILE A 164 7.96 -13.90 8.85
C ILE A 164 8.40 -12.42 8.90
N GLY A 165 8.41 -11.82 10.09
CA GLY A 165 8.67 -10.39 10.30
C GLY A 165 7.48 -9.65 10.92
N LEU A 166 7.48 -8.33 10.82
CA LEU A 166 6.32 -7.51 11.18
C LEU A 166 5.27 -7.66 10.08
N ALA A 167 4.18 -8.37 10.37
CA ALA A 167 3.28 -8.90 9.35
C ALA A 167 1.80 -8.69 9.69
N TYR A 168 1.00 -8.57 8.63
CA TYR A 168 -0.45 -8.53 8.66
C TYR A 168 -1.00 -9.78 7.98
N ASN A 169 -1.93 -10.48 8.63
CA ASN A 169 -2.55 -11.69 8.10
C ASN A 169 -3.82 -11.36 7.30
N LEU A 170 -3.80 -11.54 5.99
CA LEU A 170 -4.95 -11.28 5.12
C LEU A 170 -6.07 -12.31 5.31
N ALA A 171 -5.75 -13.52 5.77
CA ALA A 171 -6.76 -14.56 6.00
C ALA A 171 -7.66 -14.26 7.20
N ALA A 172 -7.18 -13.46 8.16
CA ALA A 172 -7.98 -13.04 9.31
C ALA A 172 -9.15 -12.12 8.88
N ASP A 173 -8.91 -11.24 7.90
CA ASP A 173 -9.93 -10.33 7.38
C ASP A 173 -10.97 -11.06 6.53
N TYR A 174 -10.55 -12.02 5.70
CA TYR A 174 -11.46 -12.81 4.86
C TYR A 174 -12.44 -13.64 5.71
N ALA A 175 -11.99 -14.13 6.87
CA ALA A 175 -12.84 -14.85 7.82
C ALA A 175 -13.82 -13.93 8.58
N ALA A 176 -13.53 -12.64 8.70
CA ALA A 176 -14.42 -11.65 9.31
C ALA A 176 -15.55 -11.24 8.35
N PHE A 177 -15.22 -10.95 7.08
CA PHE A 177 -16.22 -10.63 6.04
C PHE A 177 -17.21 -11.79 5.81
N THR A 178 -16.73 -13.05 5.79
CA THR A 178 -17.60 -14.22 5.60
C THR A 178 -18.50 -14.54 6.80
N ARG A 179 -18.20 -14.01 8.00
CA ARG A 179 -19.05 -14.19 9.19
C ARG A 179 -20.17 -13.16 9.27
N GLU A 180 -19.95 -11.93 8.82
CA GLU A 180 -21.00 -10.90 8.80
C GLU A 180 -22.05 -11.20 7.72
N ASP A 181 -21.63 -11.69 6.54
CA ASP A 181 -22.56 -12.08 5.46
C ASP A 181 -23.38 -13.35 5.78
N ALA A 182 -22.97 -14.15 6.77
CA ALA A 182 -23.69 -15.35 7.20
C ALA A 182 -24.77 -15.07 8.28
N SER A 183 -24.96 -13.82 8.69
CA SER A 183 -25.88 -13.44 9.79
C SER A 183 -27.17 -12.76 9.34
N HIS A 184 -27.48 -12.77 8.03
CA HIS A 184 -28.71 -12.21 7.47
C HIS A 184 -29.60 -13.24 6.76
N ASP A 185 -29.73 -14.44 7.31
CA ASP A 185 -30.86 -15.31 6.98
C ASP A 185 -31.30 -16.13 8.19
N GLY A 186 -32.55 -15.87 8.61
CA GLY A 186 -33.30 -16.75 9.50
C GLY A 186 -33.55 -16.23 10.90
N ASN A 187 -34.51 -15.30 11.05
CA ASN A 187 -35.57 -15.51 12.02
C ASN A 187 -36.81 -14.62 11.76
N THR A 188 -37.78 -15.16 11.03
CA THR A 188 -39.18 -14.78 11.23
C THR A 188 -40.01 -16.06 11.16
N GLN A 189 -40.27 -16.65 12.33
CA GLN A 189 -41.48 -17.43 12.59
C GLN A 189 -42.36 -16.60 13.52
#